data_AF-A0A1G5G7G9-F1
#
_entry.id   AF-A0A1G5G7G9-F1
#
_cell.length_a   1.000
_cell.length_b   1.000
_cell.length_c   1.000
_cell.angle_alpha   90.00
_cell.angle_beta   90.00
_cell.angle_gamma   90.00
#
_symmetry.space_group_name_H-M   'P 1'
#
loop_
_entity.id
_entity.type
_entity.pdbx_description
1 polymer ?
#
loop_
_entity_poly.entity_id
_entity_poly.type
_entity_poly.pdbx_seq_one_letter_code
_entity_poly.pdbx_strand_id
1 'polypeptide(L)'
;MRVVRGGKRLLNTRHHLTQAQLTEDQWRERREAERWFLAADGESGKRFGNETIRVTPDGEVSIKLPAPLAHLANTQHGRYTLTSHIAFAHRGQDWADRIEANRAVAYRIHLDVERGRWYLTASWQRPVVQTIPLETARARGMIGVDSNADHFAAYRLDRHGNPAGEPHRFGYDLSGTAGHRDAQIRHALTRLINWAQRVGVAAIGIEDLDFTPEKTREKHGSRKRFRQLISGMPTGKLKARLVSMAAEQGLAIVAVDPAYTSMWGSQHWQKPLATARRKMSRHDAAGIAIGRRALGHPIRRRTAPPPTRPE
;
A
#
# COMPACT_ATOMS: atom_id res chain seq x y z
N MET A 1 14.78 -31.08 -22.64
CA MET A 1 14.46 -29.96 -21.73
C MET A 1 14.19 -28.71 -22.56
N ARG A 2 13.00 -28.08 -22.50
CA ARG A 2 12.73 -26.83 -23.23
C ARG A 2 12.99 -25.65 -22.28
N VAL A 3 14.04 -24.87 -22.54
CA VAL A 3 14.44 -23.72 -21.71
C VAL A 3 14.03 -22.43 -22.43
N VAL A 4 13.26 -21.57 -21.77
CA VAL A 4 12.92 -20.23 -22.28
C VAL A 4 13.53 -19.18 -21.34
N ARG A 5 14.45 -18.36 -21.86
CA ARG A 5 14.90 -17.13 -21.19
C ARG A 5 13.73 -16.14 -21.13
N GLY A 6 13.35 -15.70 -19.92
CA GLY A 6 12.19 -14.83 -19.67
C GLY A 6 11.43 -15.15 -18.37
N GLY A 7 11.67 -16.34 -17.80
CA GLY A 7 11.12 -16.72 -16.49
C GLY A 7 9.82 -17.53 -16.58
N LYS A 8 9.39 -18.04 -15.40
CA LYS A 8 8.30 -19.03 -15.27
C LYS A 8 6.98 -18.55 -15.88
N ARG A 9 6.66 -17.26 -15.78
CA ARG A 9 5.41 -16.69 -16.28
C ARG A 9 5.33 -16.73 -17.81
N LEU A 10 6.38 -16.33 -18.54
CA LEU A 10 6.37 -16.40 -20.00
C LEU A 10 6.27 -17.83 -20.52
N LEU A 11 6.95 -18.76 -19.85
CA LEU A 11 6.86 -20.18 -20.20
C LEU A 11 5.44 -20.72 -19.98
N ASN A 12 4.82 -20.41 -18.84
CA ASN A 12 3.42 -20.77 -18.59
C ASN A 12 2.48 -20.16 -19.63
N THR A 13 2.63 -18.88 -19.97
CA THR A 13 1.84 -18.23 -21.02
C THR A 13 2.03 -18.92 -22.37
N ARG A 14 3.26 -19.34 -22.72
CA ARG A 14 3.55 -20.08 -23.96
C ARG A 14 2.86 -21.43 -24.04
N HIS A 15 2.69 -22.11 -22.90
CA HIS A 15 2.00 -23.40 -22.82
C HIS A 15 0.48 -23.27 -22.78
N HIS A 16 -0.03 -22.08 -22.44
CA HIS A 16 -1.46 -21.80 -22.28
C HIS A 16 -1.91 -20.61 -23.15
N LEU A 17 -1.44 -20.56 -24.41
CA LEU A 17 -1.72 -19.47 -25.35
C LEU A 17 -3.22 -19.21 -25.54
N THR A 18 -4.03 -20.27 -25.65
CA THR A 18 -5.49 -20.16 -25.77
C THR A 18 -6.13 -19.52 -24.54
N GLN A 19 -5.69 -19.88 -23.33
CA GLN A 19 -6.18 -19.27 -22.08
C GLN A 19 -5.71 -17.82 -21.94
N ALA A 20 -4.52 -17.52 -22.44
CA ALA A 20 -3.96 -16.18 -22.47
C ALA A 20 -4.50 -15.31 -23.63
N GLN A 21 -5.31 -15.89 -24.52
CA GLN A 21 -5.84 -15.24 -25.72
C GLN A 21 -4.72 -14.63 -26.59
N LEU A 22 -3.62 -15.38 -26.76
CA LEU A 22 -2.46 -14.95 -27.54
C LEU A 22 -2.15 -15.93 -28.66
N THR A 23 -1.73 -15.42 -29.82
CA THR A 23 -1.05 -16.23 -30.82
C THR A 23 0.42 -16.47 -30.43
N GLU A 24 1.06 -17.44 -31.08
CA GLU A 24 2.50 -17.66 -30.87
C GLU A 24 3.34 -16.45 -31.29
N ASP A 25 2.95 -15.76 -32.36
CA ASP A 25 3.66 -14.57 -32.85
C ASP A 25 3.53 -13.40 -31.88
N GLN A 26 2.32 -13.14 -31.37
CA GLN A 26 2.08 -12.12 -30.34
C GLN A 26 2.85 -12.44 -29.05
N TRP A 27 2.97 -13.71 -28.68
CA TRP A 27 3.79 -14.12 -27.54
C TRP A 27 5.28 -13.88 -27.80
N ARG A 28 5.76 -14.14 -29.03
CA ARG A 28 7.16 -13.94 -29.41
C ARG A 28 7.53 -12.46 -29.41
N GLU A 29 6.68 -11.62 -29.97
CA GLU A 29 6.81 -10.16 -29.94
C GLU A 29 6.89 -9.65 -28.50
N ARG A 30 5.96 -10.05 -27.63
CA ARG A 30 5.99 -9.70 -26.20
C ARG A 30 7.29 -10.14 -25.52
N ARG A 31 7.76 -11.34 -25.81
CA ARG A 31 9.02 -11.88 -25.26
C ARG A 31 10.25 -11.10 -25.72
N GLU A 32 10.26 -10.61 -26.95
CA GLU A 32 11.35 -9.80 -27.48
C GLU A 32 11.33 -8.38 -26.89
N ALA A 33 10.16 -7.76 -26.86
CA ALA A 33 9.97 -6.43 -26.28
C ALA A 33 10.29 -6.36 -24.78
N GLU A 34 10.08 -7.43 -24.00
CA GLU A 34 10.51 -7.47 -22.60
C GLU A 34 12.03 -7.27 -22.41
N ARG A 35 12.81 -7.47 -23.48
CA ARG A 35 14.26 -7.27 -23.52
C ARG A 35 14.65 -5.91 -24.07
N TRP A 36 13.69 -5.16 -24.62
CA TRP A 36 13.88 -3.81 -25.11
C TRP A 36 13.75 -2.85 -23.92
N PHE A 37 14.78 -2.85 -23.08
CA PHE A 37 14.87 -1.91 -21.98
C PHE A 37 16.30 -1.38 -21.83
N LEU A 38 16.39 -0.17 -21.29
CA LEU A 38 17.61 0.41 -20.74
C LEU A 38 17.33 0.78 -19.29
N ALA A 39 18.17 0.32 -18.37
CA ALA A 39 18.05 0.64 -16.96
C ALA A 39 19.36 1.19 -16.42
N ALA A 40 19.27 2.15 -15.51
CA ALA A 40 20.39 2.71 -14.79
C ALA A 40 20.02 2.92 -13.33
N ASP A 41 20.86 2.43 -12.42
CA ASP A 41 20.70 2.67 -11.00
C ASP A 41 20.99 4.12 -10.65
N GLY A 42 20.37 4.60 -9.57
CA GLY A 42 20.53 5.97 -9.11
C GLY A 42 21.82 6.16 -8.31
N GLU A 43 22.42 7.33 -8.46
CA GLU A 43 23.68 7.72 -7.83
C GLU A 43 23.50 9.04 -7.09
N SER A 44 23.58 9.03 -5.76
CA SER A 44 23.50 10.25 -4.96
C SER A 44 24.71 11.14 -5.21
N GLY A 45 24.49 12.46 -5.33
CA GLY A 45 25.51 13.46 -5.65
C GLY A 45 25.76 13.63 -7.15
N LYS A 46 25.27 12.74 -8.01
CA LYS A 46 25.30 12.94 -9.46
C LYS A 46 24.20 13.89 -9.89
N ARG A 47 24.46 14.65 -10.96
CA ARG A 47 23.49 15.59 -11.52
C ARG A 47 22.18 14.87 -11.84
N PHE A 48 21.08 15.35 -11.26
CA PHE A 48 19.74 14.75 -11.37
C PHE A 48 19.65 13.29 -10.86
N GLY A 49 20.57 12.88 -9.99
CA GLY A 49 20.51 11.61 -9.27
C GLY A 49 20.92 10.36 -10.06
N ASN A 50 21.47 10.52 -11.27
CA ASN A 50 21.85 9.40 -12.14
C ASN A 50 22.82 9.86 -13.24
N GLU A 51 23.97 9.19 -13.42
CA GLU A 51 24.94 9.60 -14.43
C GLU A 51 24.58 9.10 -15.84
N THR A 52 23.90 7.96 -15.94
CA THR A 52 23.61 7.30 -17.21
C THR A 52 22.35 7.87 -17.85
N ILE A 53 21.22 7.85 -17.15
CA ILE A 53 19.94 8.38 -17.64
C ILE A 53 19.62 9.63 -16.83
N ARG A 54 19.65 10.80 -17.46
CA ARG A 54 19.28 12.07 -16.81
C ARG A 54 17.91 12.50 -17.29
N VAL A 55 17.11 12.98 -16.35
CA VAL A 55 15.83 13.62 -16.64
C VAL A 55 15.86 14.98 -15.96
N THR A 56 15.64 16.04 -16.73
CA THR A 56 15.58 17.42 -16.23
C THR A 56 14.19 17.75 -15.70
N PRO A 57 14.01 18.82 -14.89
CA PRO A 57 12.68 19.21 -14.38
C PRO A 57 11.64 19.49 -15.47
N ASP A 58 12.07 19.97 -16.65
CA ASP A 58 11.25 20.19 -17.84
C ASP A 58 10.99 18.90 -18.65
N GLY A 59 11.48 17.76 -18.18
CA GLY A 59 11.18 16.44 -18.74
C GLY A 59 12.10 16.03 -19.89
N GLU A 60 13.17 16.78 -20.18
CA GLU A 60 14.17 16.37 -21.16
C GLU A 60 14.90 15.13 -20.66
N VAL A 61 14.94 14.08 -21.49
CA VAL A 61 15.64 12.82 -21.17
C VAL A 61 16.90 12.73 -22.00
N SER A 62 18.04 12.54 -21.33
CA SER A 62 19.30 12.29 -22.01
C SER A 62 20.01 11.04 -21.48
N ILE A 63 20.69 10.33 -22.37
CA ILE A 63 21.37 9.05 -22.09
C ILE A 63 22.86 9.21 -22.37
N LYS A 64 23.73 8.86 -21.41
CA LYS A 64 25.17 8.77 -21.64
C LYS A 64 25.47 7.53 -22.49
N LEU A 65 26.12 7.73 -23.64
CA LEU A 65 26.45 6.63 -24.53
C LEU A 65 27.80 6.00 -24.16
N PRO A 66 27.93 4.67 -24.20
CA PRO A 66 29.23 4.00 -24.08
C PRO A 66 30.07 4.27 -25.34
N ALA A 67 31.39 4.08 -25.22
CA ALA A 67 32.34 4.39 -26.30
C ALA A 67 31.97 3.83 -27.69
N PRO A 68 31.49 2.56 -27.83
CA PRO A 68 31.10 2.03 -29.14
C PRO A 68 29.93 2.78 -29.80
N LEU A 69 29.09 3.44 -29.01
CA LEU A 69 27.93 4.18 -29.47
C LEU A 69 28.16 5.69 -29.48
N ALA A 70 29.37 6.17 -29.17
CA ALA A 70 29.66 7.61 -29.06
C ALA A 70 29.32 8.39 -30.34
N HIS A 71 29.45 7.75 -31.50
CA HIS A 71 29.10 8.33 -32.81
C HIS A 71 27.62 8.65 -32.98
N LEU A 72 26.73 8.10 -32.14
CA LEU A 72 25.29 8.39 -32.16
C LEU A 72 24.93 9.62 -31.31
N ALA A 73 25.85 10.15 -30.50
CA ALA A 73 25.56 11.25 -29.60
C ALA A 73 25.07 12.49 -30.38
N ASN A 74 23.93 13.04 -29.97
CA ASN A 74 23.35 14.25 -30.57
C ASN A 74 23.50 15.49 -29.67
N THR A 75 24.10 15.32 -28.49
CA THR A 75 24.36 16.41 -27.53
C THR A 75 25.75 16.29 -26.91
N GLN A 76 26.23 17.40 -26.33
CA GLN A 76 27.52 17.50 -25.66
C GLN A 76 27.74 16.42 -24.59
N HIS A 77 29.01 16.16 -24.28
CA HIS A 77 29.44 15.14 -23.32
C HIS A 77 29.06 13.70 -23.72
N GLY A 78 28.94 13.40 -25.02
CA GLY A 78 28.67 12.05 -25.51
C GLY A 78 27.31 11.53 -25.06
N ARG A 79 26.29 12.40 -25.11
CA ARG A 79 24.93 12.07 -24.69
C ARG A 79 23.98 12.04 -25.89
N TYR A 80 22.93 11.23 -25.74
CA TYR A 80 21.79 11.18 -26.64
C TYR A 80 20.56 11.72 -25.94
N THR A 81 20.09 12.89 -26.35
CA THR A 81 18.84 13.48 -25.88
C THR A 81 17.68 12.99 -26.73
N LEU A 82 16.63 12.48 -26.07
CA LEU A 82 15.41 12.05 -26.73
C LEU A 82 14.58 13.27 -27.14
N THR A 83 13.95 13.23 -28.31
CA THR A 83 13.06 14.30 -28.78
C THR A 83 11.82 14.48 -27.90
N SER A 84 11.34 13.39 -27.30
CA SER A 84 10.13 13.42 -26.47
C SER A 84 10.44 13.82 -25.03
N HIS A 85 9.69 14.79 -24.52
CA HIS A 85 9.68 15.13 -23.10
C HIS A 85 8.80 14.16 -22.33
N ILE A 86 9.14 13.95 -21.06
CA ILE A 86 8.35 13.13 -20.15
C ILE A 86 7.73 13.95 -19.02
N ALA A 87 6.62 13.46 -18.48
CA ALA A 87 6.03 13.99 -17.25
C ALA A 87 5.61 12.83 -16.34
N PHE A 88 5.84 13.00 -15.04
CA PHE A 88 5.41 12.05 -14.02
C PHE A 88 4.12 12.53 -13.36
N ALA A 89 2.97 12.02 -13.81
CA ALA A 89 1.67 12.37 -13.22
C ALA A 89 1.54 11.93 -11.75
N HIS A 90 2.17 10.82 -11.38
CA HIS A 90 2.18 10.33 -10.00
C HIS A 90 3.52 10.65 -9.34
N ARG A 91 3.48 11.42 -8.24
CA ARG A 91 4.66 11.84 -7.46
C ARG A 91 5.69 12.62 -8.26
N GLY A 92 5.22 13.42 -9.22
CA GLY A 92 6.07 14.34 -9.97
C GLY A 92 6.83 15.29 -9.04
N GLN A 93 6.18 15.86 -8.02
CA GLN A 93 6.85 16.75 -7.08
C GLN A 93 7.92 16.02 -6.24
N ASP A 94 7.58 14.88 -5.62
CA ASP A 94 8.57 14.08 -4.88
C ASP A 94 9.79 13.73 -5.73
N TRP A 95 9.58 13.47 -7.03
CA TRP A 95 10.65 13.20 -7.97
C TRP A 95 11.47 14.46 -8.29
N ALA A 96 10.80 15.59 -8.57
CA ALA A 96 11.43 16.88 -8.86
C ALA A 96 12.36 17.32 -7.71
N ASP A 97 11.84 17.32 -6.48
CA ASP A 97 12.59 17.68 -5.27
C ASP A 97 13.86 16.81 -5.12
N ARG A 98 13.79 15.54 -5.54
CA ARG A 98 14.93 14.62 -5.47
C ARG A 98 16.00 14.92 -6.51
N ILE A 99 15.61 15.16 -7.75
CA ILE A 99 16.57 15.43 -8.82
C ILE A 99 17.22 16.80 -8.63
N GLU A 100 16.50 17.79 -8.11
CA GLU A 100 17.03 19.10 -7.74
C GLU A 100 18.08 18.99 -6.63
N ALA A 101 17.82 18.12 -5.64
CA ALA A 101 18.77 17.81 -4.58
C ALA A 101 19.83 16.75 -4.98
N ASN A 102 19.92 16.35 -6.26
CA ASN A 102 20.86 15.35 -6.76
C ASN A 102 20.85 14.02 -5.97
N ARG A 103 19.68 13.60 -5.47
CA ARG A 103 19.52 12.34 -4.73
C ARG A 103 19.34 11.19 -5.70
N ALA A 104 19.85 10.01 -5.36
CA ALA A 104 19.74 8.82 -6.21
C ALA A 104 18.30 8.56 -6.70
N VAL A 105 18.16 8.46 -8.03
CA VAL A 105 16.95 8.01 -8.75
C VAL A 105 17.37 7.03 -9.83
N ALA A 106 16.84 5.81 -9.76
CA ALA A 106 17.03 4.81 -10.80
C ALA A 106 15.97 5.00 -11.89
N TYR A 107 16.35 4.78 -13.13
CA TYR A 107 15.46 4.92 -14.29
C TYR A 107 15.43 3.63 -15.11
N ARG A 108 14.27 3.34 -15.69
CA ARG A 108 14.07 2.25 -16.65
C ARG A 108 13.22 2.71 -17.83
N ILE A 109 13.82 2.70 -19.02
CA ILE A 109 13.14 2.90 -20.30
C ILE A 109 12.72 1.52 -20.82
N HIS A 110 11.47 1.33 -21.21
CA HIS A 110 10.95 0.04 -21.69
C HIS A 110 9.72 0.21 -22.58
N LEU A 111 9.49 -0.75 -23.49
CA LEU A 111 8.30 -0.80 -24.33
C LEU A 111 7.15 -1.55 -23.62
N ASP A 112 5.97 -0.93 -23.58
CA ASP A 112 4.71 -1.62 -23.27
C ASP A 112 4.04 -2.00 -24.59
N VAL A 113 4.11 -3.28 -24.94
CA VAL A 113 3.56 -3.81 -26.21
C VAL A 113 2.04 -3.72 -26.25
N GLU A 114 1.35 -3.92 -25.12
CA GLU A 114 -0.11 -3.87 -25.07
C GLU A 114 -0.63 -2.47 -25.36
N ARG A 115 0.12 -1.45 -24.91
CA ARG A 115 -0.22 -0.04 -25.14
C ARG A 115 0.46 0.56 -26.37
N GLY A 116 1.40 -0.15 -26.99
CA GLY A 116 2.19 0.32 -28.12
C GLY A 116 3.01 1.58 -27.82
N ARG A 117 3.52 1.75 -26.59
CA ARG A 117 4.20 2.99 -26.16
C ARG A 117 5.41 2.70 -25.28
N TRP A 118 6.44 3.54 -25.41
CA TRP A 118 7.60 3.54 -24.53
C TRP A 118 7.30 4.28 -23.22
N TYR A 119 7.81 3.72 -22.11
CA TYR A 119 7.67 4.28 -20.78
C TYR A 119 9.05 4.46 -20.14
N LEU A 120 9.20 5.57 -19.42
CA LEU A 120 10.31 5.79 -18.50
C LEU A 120 9.77 5.73 -17.06
N THR A 121 10.26 4.78 -16.28
CA THR A 121 9.90 4.61 -14.87
C THR A 121 11.03 5.12 -13.99
N ALA A 122 10.71 6.01 -13.05
CA ALA A 122 11.61 6.45 -12.00
C ALA A 122 11.38 5.64 -10.72
N SER A 123 12.44 5.25 -10.04
CA SER A 123 12.38 4.57 -8.74
C SER A 123 13.47 5.08 -7.79
N TRP A 124 13.15 5.13 -6.50
CA TRP A 124 14.08 5.58 -5.48
C TRP A 124 13.75 4.94 -4.13
N GLN A 125 14.75 4.88 -3.26
CA GLN A 125 14.54 4.48 -1.88
C GLN A 125 13.84 5.61 -1.12
N ARG A 126 12.78 5.24 -0.41
CA ARG A 126 12.12 6.13 0.55
C ARG A 126 12.90 6.07 1.87
N PRO A 127 13.02 7.19 2.60
CA PRO A 127 13.61 7.17 3.93
C PRO A 127 12.94 6.09 4.77
N VAL A 128 13.74 5.37 5.57
CA VAL A 128 13.21 4.41 6.52
C VAL A 128 12.22 5.14 7.42
N VAL A 129 11.04 4.54 7.58
CA VAL A 129 9.97 5.00 8.45
C VAL A 129 10.55 5.38 9.81
N GLN A 130 10.48 6.66 10.19
CA GLN A 130 10.82 7.06 11.55
C GLN A 130 9.77 6.45 12.49
N THR A 131 10.19 5.49 13.31
CA THR A 131 9.37 4.91 14.36
C THR A 131 9.18 5.95 15.47
N ILE A 132 7.96 6.40 15.69
CA ILE A 132 7.63 7.20 16.87
C ILE A 132 7.50 6.29 18.10
N PRO A 133 7.87 6.75 19.31
CA PRO A 133 7.62 5.99 20.54
C PRO A 133 6.14 5.65 20.68
N LEU A 134 5.84 4.47 21.24
CA LEU A 134 4.46 3.99 21.39
C LEU A 134 3.58 4.95 22.21
N GLU A 135 4.13 5.58 23.24
CA GLU A 135 3.41 6.60 24.03
C GLU A 135 3.05 7.82 23.17
N THR A 136 3.94 8.25 22.29
CA THR A 136 3.67 9.34 21.33
C THR A 136 2.57 8.95 20.34
N ALA A 137 2.59 7.70 19.86
CA ALA A 137 1.55 7.16 18.99
C ALA A 137 0.16 7.13 19.66
N ARG A 138 0.11 6.93 20.99
CA ARG A 138 -1.12 6.83 21.78
C ARG A 138 -1.64 8.18 22.30
N ALA A 139 -0.80 9.20 22.40
CA ALA A 139 -1.10 10.46 23.08
C ALA A 139 -2.36 11.19 22.55
N ARG A 140 -2.65 11.08 21.25
CA ARG A 140 -3.77 11.77 20.58
C ARG A 140 -4.99 10.86 20.35
N GLY A 141 -5.03 9.70 20.99
CA GLY A 141 -5.94 8.63 20.59
C GLY A 141 -5.51 8.00 19.27
N MET A 142 -6.36 7.15 18.71
CA MET A 142 -6.04 6.43 17.46
C MET A 142 -7.29 5.97 16.73
N ILE A 143 -7.09 5.44 15.53
CA ILE A 143 -8.14 4.74 14.80
C ILE A 143 -7.95 3.23 14.95
N GLY A 144 -8.98 2.51 15.39
CA GLY A 144 -8.99 1.05 15.34
C GLY A 144 -9.70 0.55 14.09
N VAL A 145 -9.12 -0.44 13.38
CA VAL A 145 -9.62 -0.92 12.09
C VAL A 145 -9.84 -2.43 12.10
N ASP A 146 -11.08 -2.85 11.85
CA ASP A 146 -11.47 -4.23 11.55
C ASP A 146 -11.46 -4.46 10.03
N SER A 147 -10.85 -5.55 9.58
CA SER A 147 -10.75 -5.91 8.15
C SER A 147 -11.80 -6.95 7.76
N ASN A 148 -12.64 -6.64 6.77
CA ASN A 148 -13.71 -7.52 6.29
C ASN A 148 -13.58 -7.87 4.80
N ALA A 149 -14.43 -8.76 4.29
CA ALA A 149 -14.32 -9.23 2.91
C ALA A 149 -14.58 -8.14 1.85
N ASP A 150 -15.25 -7.06 2.23
CA ASP A 150 -15.80 -6.01 1.36
C ASP A 150 -15.46 -4.59 1.84
N HIS A 151 -14.96 -4.42 3.06
CA HIS A 151 -14.57 -3.10 3.57
C HIS A 151 -13.63 -3.16 4.79
N PHE A 152 -12.93 -2.06 5.04
CA PHE A 152 -12.37 -1.75 6.36
C PHE A 152 -13.42 -1.01 7.19
N ALA A 153 -13.71 -1.51 8.40
CA ALA A 153 -14.55 -0.81 9.38
C ALA A 153 -13.64 -0.14 10.40
N ALA A 154 -13.73 1.19 10.51
CA ALA A 154 -12.80 1.99 11.30
C ALA A 154 -13.54 2.85 12.31
N TYR A 155 -12.98 2.97 13.51
CA TYR A 155 -13.50 3.81 14.58
C TYR A 155 -12.40 4.66 15.20
N ARG A 156 -12.66 5.97 15.34
CA ARG A 156 -11.77 6.88 16.07
C ARG A 156 -12.00 6.72 17.57
N LEU A 157 -10.92 6.55 18.31
CA LEU A 157 -10.90 6.52 19.77
C LEU A 157 -10.10 7.71 20.30
N ASP A 158 -10.56 8.29 21.41
CA ASP A 158 -9.76 9.23 22.19
C ASP A 158 -8.58 8.53 22.91
N ARG A 159 -7.75 9.30 23.63
CA ARG A 159 -6.61 8.77 24.41
C ARG A 159 -7.01 7.78 25.52
N HIS A 160 -8.27 7.79 25.95
CA HIS A 160 -8.83 6.91 26.98
C HIS A 160 -9.51 5.67 26.36
N GLY A 161 -9.49 5.55 25.03
CA GLY A 161 -10.09 4.44 24.30
C GLY A 161 -11.62 4.56 24.16
N ASN A 162 -12.20 5.74 24.34
CA ASN A 162 -13.62 5.96 24.11
C ASN A 162 -13.88 6.31 22.64
N PRO A 163 -14.92 5.75 22.00
CA PRO A 163 -15.27 6.06 20.63
C PRO A 163 -15.72 7.52 20.48
N ALA A 164 -15.10 8.24 19.54
CA ALA A 164 -15.36 9.64 19.25
C ALA A 164 -15.91 9.80 17.82
N GLY A 165 -17.13 10.32 17.71
CA GLY A 165 -17.83 10.48 16.43
C GLY A 165 -18.45 9.18 15.90
N GLU A 166 -18.62 9.11 14.58
CA GLU A 166 -19.28 8.01 13.87
C GLU A 166 -18.27 7.02 13.26
N PRO A 167 -18.66 5.73 13.08
CA PRO A 167 -17.81 4.76 12.41
C PRO A 167 -17.65 5.14 10.93
N HIS A 168 -16.50 4.82 10.37
CA HIS A 168 -16.19 5.03 8.96
C HIS A 168 -15.94 3.70 8.26
N ARG A 169 -16.45 3.56 7.04
CA ARG A 169 -16.25 2.37 6.21
C ARG A 169 -15.52 2.71 4.93
N PHE A 170 -14.50 1.91 4.63
CA PHE A 170 -13.72 2.04 3.41
C PHE A 170 -13.93 0.78 2.57
N GLY A 171 -14.96 0.83 1.71
CA GLY A 171 -15.34 -0.28 0.84
C GLY A 171 -14.32 -0.56 -0.26
N TYR A 172 -14.28 -1.81 -0.68
CA TYR A 172 -13.50 -2.31 -1.80
C TYR A 172 -14.18 -3.53 -2.42
N ASP A 173 -13.95 -3.75 -3.71
CA ASP A 173 -14.35 -5.00 -4.37
C ASP A 173 -13.14 -5.93 -4.48
N LEU A 174 -13.20 -7.09 -3.82
CA LEU A 174 -12.15 -8.11 -3.91
C LEU A 174 -12.44 -9.17 -4.99
N SER A 175 -13.27 -8.86 -5.98
CA SER A 175 -13.45 -9.66 -7.18
C SER A 175 -12.30 -9.50 -8.18
N GLY A 176 -12.24 -10.39 -9.17
CA GLY A 176 -11.29 -10.29 -10.27
C GLY A 176 -9.85 -10.69 -9.96
N THR A 177 -8.91 -10.10 -10.70
CA THR A 177 -7.50 -10.52 -10.69
C THR A 177 -6.79 -10.11 -9.40
N ALA A 178 -5.65 -10.75 -9.09
CA ALA A 178 -4.81 -10.33 -7.97
C ALA A 178 -4.38 -8.85 -8.06
N GLY A 179 -4.13 -8.34 -9.28
CA GLY A 179 -3.80 -6.93 -9.50
C GLY A 179 -4.98 -5.98 -9.24
N HIS A 180 -6.19 -6.38 -9.61
CA HIS A 180 -7.41 -5.60 -9.32
C HIS A 180 -7.65 -5.51 -7.81
N ARG A 181 -7.64 -6.66 -7.12
CA ARG A 181 -7.78 -6.73 -5.66
C ARG A 181 -6.74 -5.88 -4.94
N ASP A 182 -5.48 -5.92 -5.39
CA ASP A 182 -4.41 -5.10 -4.84
C ASP A 182 -4.69 -3.60 -5.02
N ALA A 183 -5.16 -3.19 -6.21
CA ALA A 183 -5.52 -1.80 -6.48
C ALA A 183 -6.69 -1.32 -5.61
N GLN A 184 -7.72 -2.15 -5.43
CA GLN A 184 -8.88 -1.86 -4.60
C GLN A 184 -8.51 -1.65 -3.13
N ILE A 185 -7.67 -2.54 -2.58
CA ILE A 185 -7.16 -2.41 -1.20
C ILE A 185 -6.32 -1.14 -1.06
N ARG A 186 -5.43 -0.83 -2.02
CA ARG A 186 -4.64 0.42 -1.98
C ARG A 186 -5.52 1.65 -1.96
N HIS A 187 -6.59 1.66 -2.76
CA HIS A 187 -7.52 2.78 -2.80
C HIS A 187 -8.23 2.95 -1.44
N ALA A 188 -8.71 1.87 -0.84
CA ALA A 188 -9.34 1.92 0.48
C ALA A 188 -8.37 2.35 1.60
N LEU A 189 -7.13 1.84 1.60
CA LEU A 189 -6.09 2.25 2.54
C LEU A 189 -5.73 3.73 2.41
N THR A 190 -5.65 4.25 1.18
CA THR A 190 -5.39 5.68 0.94
C THR A 190 -6.50 6.53 1.57
N ARG A 191 -7.77 6.15 1.40
CA ARG A 191 -8.90 6.85 2.02
C ARG A 191 -8.87 6.79 3.54
N LEU A 192 -8.50 5.64 4.11
CA LEU A 192 -8.33 5.44 5.55
C LEU A 192 -7.22 6.35 6.11
N ILE A 193 -6.06 6.39 5.46
CA ILE A 193 -4.92 7.22 5.86
C ILE A 193 -5.26 8.71 5.78
N ASN A 194 -5.91 9.15 4.69
CA ASN A 194 -6.36 10.54 4.55
C ASN A 194 -7.38 10.91 5.63
N TRP A 195 -8.25 9.98 6.04
CA TRP A 195 -9.15 10.21 7.17
C TRP A 195 -8.37 10.32 8.49
N ALA A 196 -7.39 9.45 8.74
CA ALA A 196 -6.54 9.49 9.91
C ALA A 196 -5.81 10.84 10.08
N GLN A 197 -5.27 11.38 8.99
CA GLN A 197 -4.66 12.71 8.99
C GLN A 197 -5.67 13.81 9.31
N ARG A 198 -6.84 13.79 8.68
CA ARG A 198 -7.89 14.80 8.92
C ARG A 198 -8.38 14.82 10.37
N VAL A 199 -8.43 13.67 11.04
CA VAL A 199 -8.82 13.60 12.46
C VAL A 199 -7.66 13.83 13.43
N GLY A 200 -6.43 13.99 12.92
CA GLY A 200 -5.24 14.36 13.71
C GLY A 200 -4.69 13.27 14.62
N VAL A 201 -4.96 11.99 14.34
CA VAL A 201 -4.36 10.87 15.09
C VAL A 201 -2.93 10.62 14.62
N ALA A 202 -2.08 10.10 15.51
CA ALA A 202 -0.70 9.73 15.18
C ALA A 202 -0.55 8.24 14.79
N ALA A 203 -1.59 7.43 14.99
CA ALA A 203 -1.52 5.99 14.80
C ALA A 203 -2.84 5.34 14.38
N ILE A 204 -2.71 4.20 13.71
CA ILE A 204 -3.80 3.30 13.33
C ILE A 204 -3.52 1.93 13.95
N GLY A 205 -4.44 1.46 14.78
CA GLY A 205 -4.48 0.11 15.33
C GLY A 205 -5.15 -0.85 14.36
N ILE A 206 -4.46 -1.93 14.00
CA ILE A 206 -4.97 -3.00 13.13
C ILE A 206 -4.76 -4.35 13.82
N GLU A 207 -5.60 -5.34 13.52
CA GLU A 207 -5.27 -6.72 13.90
C GLU A 207 -3.94 -7.14 13.25
N ASP A 208 -3.15 -7.95 13.95
CA ASP A 208 -2.02 -8.61 13.33
C ASP A 208 -2.59 -9.62 12.34
N LEU A 209 -2.52 -9.22 11.08
CA LEU A 209 -2.96 -10.03 9.99
C LEU A 209 -1.84 -11.04 9.69
N ASP A 210 -1.68 -12.03 10.56
CA ASP A 210 -0.94 -13.23 10.20
C ASP A 210 -1.74 -13.95 9.11
N PHE A 211 -1.28 -13.77 7.88
CA PHE A 211 -1.86 -14.39 6.69
C PHE A 211 -1.30 -15.78 6.42
N THR A 212 -0.42 -16.30 7.30
CA THR A 212 -0.05 -17.72 7.32
C THR A 212 -1.28 -18.54 7.75
N PRO A 213 -1.54 -19.71 7.16
CA PRO A 213 -2.62 -20.57 7.60
C PRO A 213 -2.25 -21.24 8.93
N GLU A 214 -2.14 -20.48 10.02
CA GLU A 214 -1.93 -21.04 11.37
C GLU A 214 -3.08 -20.76 12.35
N LYS A 215 -3.60 -21.91 12.83
CA LYS A 215 -4.35 -22.33 14.03
C LYS A 215 -4.88 -21.32 15.08
N THR A 216 -5.27 -20.09 14.77
CA THR A 216 -6.10 -19.31 15.71
C THR A 216 -7.57 -19.75 15.68
N ARG A 217 -8.14 -20.02 16.86
CA ARG A 217 -9.43 -20.72 17.11
C ARG A 217 -10.71 -19.94 16.75
N GLU A 218 -10.64 -18.69 16.28
CA GLU A 218 -11.82 -17.99 15.76
C GLU A 218 -12.13 -18.43 14.32
N LYS A 219 -12.80 -19.59 14.22
CA LYS A 219 -12.99 -20.37 12.98
C LYS A 219 -14.09 -19.88 12.01
N HIS A 220 -14.76 -18.76 12.26
CA HIS A 220 -16.00 -18.42 11.51
C HIS A 220 -16.12 -16.94 11.12
N GLY A 221 -16.51 -16.67 9.86
CA GLY A 221 -17.02 -15.36 9.40
C GLY A 221 -16.34 -14.72 8.18
N SER A 222 -16.75 -13.48 7.89
CA SER A 222 -16.24 -12.60 6.80
C SER A 222 -14.72 -12.50 6.75
N ARG A 223 -14.05 -12.57 7.90
CA ARG A 223 -12.58 -12.52 8.03
C ARG A 223 -11.88 -13.71 7.38
N LYS A 224 -12.46 -14.92 7.45
CA LYS A 224 -11.92 -16.09 6.73
C LYS A 224 -11.99 -15.87 5.22
N ARG A 225 -13.13 -15.34 4.74
CA ARG A 225 -13.33 -15.00 3.33
C ARG A 225 -12.36 -13.91 2.88
N PHE A 226 -12.14 -12.88 3.69
CA PHE A 226 -11.11 -11.86 3.45
C PHE A 226 -9.72 -12.51 3.32
N ARG A 227 -9.30 -13.34 4.28
CA ARG A 227 -8.01 -14.07 4.25
C ARG A 227 -7.87 -14.96 3.00
N GLN A 228 -8.94 -15.62 2.58
CA GLN A 228 -8.94 -16.42 1.35
C GLN A 228 -8.85 -15.55 0.09
N LEU A 229 -9.54 -14.42 0.05
CA LEU A 229 -9.51 -13.49 -1.08
C LEU A 229 -8.17 -12.76 -1.20
N ILE A 230 -7.36 -12.72 -0.15
CA ILE A 230 -6.06 -12.06 -0.16
C ILE A 230 -4.86 -13.01 -0.13
N SER A 231 -5.07 -14.32 0.11
CA SER A 231 -3.99 -15.32 0.14
C SER A 231 -3.26 -15.49 -1.20
N GLY A 232 -3.91 -15.14 -2.32
CA GLY A 232 -3.31 -15.09 -3.65
C GLY A 232 -2.49 -13.83 -3.95
N MET A 233 -2.39 -12.89 -3.00
CA MET A 233 -1.55 -11.69 -3.13
C MET A 233 -0.25 -11.85 -2.33
N PRO A 234 0.83 -11.14 -2.68
CA PRO A 234 2.04 -11.11 -1.86
C PRO A 234 1.77 -10.43 -0.50
N THR A 235 1.36 -11.20 0.50
CA THR A 235 0.87 -10.74 1.82
C THR A 235 1.90 -9.97 2.64
N GLY A 236 3.16 -10.42 2.63
CA GLY A 236 4.28 -9.67 3.23
C GLY A 236 4.45 -8.28 2.58
N LYS A 237 4.14 -8.16 1.28
CA LYS A 237 4.14 -6.86 0.59
C LYS A 237 2.96 -5.99 1.03
N LEU A 238 1.82 -6.55 1.45
CA LEU A 238 0.67 -5.76 1.90
C LEU A 238 0.93 -5.10 3.27
N LYS A 239 1.43 -5.85 4.26
CA LYS A 239 1.78 -5.31 5.59
C LYS A 239 2.90 -4.27 5.48
N ALA A 240 3.99 -4.61 4.77
CA ALA A 240 5.09 -3.67 4.53
C ALA A 240 4.62 -2.41 3.77
N ARG A 241 3.69 -2.57 2.81
CA ARG A 241 3.14 -1.43 2.06
C ARG A 241 2.25 -0.56 2.93
N LEU A 242 1.38 -1.13 3.77
CA LEU A 242 0.57 -0.33 4.70
C LEU A 242 1.46 0.49 5.63
N VAL A 243 2.50 -0.14 6.19
CA VAL A 243 3.50 0.55 7.02
C VAL A 243 4.17 1.68 6.22
N SER A 244 4.60 1.44 4.98
CA SER A 244 5.18 2.47 4.11
C SER A 244 4.20 3.63 3.82
N MET A 245 2.97 3.31 3.44
CA MET A 245 1.94 4.31 3.10
C MET A 245 1.58 5.17 4.32
N ALA A 246 1.48 4.57 5.50
CA ALA A 246 1.19 5.28 6.74
C ALA A 246 2.37 6.16 7.16
N ALA A 247 3.59 5.62 7.09
CA ALA A 247 4.81 6.34 7.43
C ALA A 247 5.05 7.58 6.59
N GLU A 248 4.77 7.50 5.29
CA GLU A 248 4.83 8.65 4.37
C GLU A 248 3.89 9.78 4.78
N GLN A 249 2.88 9.47 5.57
CA GLN A 249 1.89 10.40 6.08
C GLN A 249 2.08 10.71 7.57
N GLY A 250 3.22 10.30 8.16
CA GLY A 250 3.57 10.51 9.57
C GLY A 250 2.75 9.67 10.55
N LEU A 251 2.13 8.58 10.07
CA LEU A 251 1.28 7.70 10.89
C LEU A 251 2.00 6.41 11.26
N ALA A 252 1.90 6.03 12.52
CA ALA A 252 2.33 4.72 12.99
C ALA A 252 1.24 3.65 12.77
N ILE A 253 1.67 2.41 12.52
CA ILE A 253 0.80 1.24 12.51
C ILE A 253 1.07 0.42 13.77
N VAL A 254 0.04 0.15 14.56
CA VAL A 254 0.12 -0.69 15.76
C VAL A 254 -0.64 -1.99 15.48
N ALA A 255 0.09 -3.08 15.30
CA ALA A 255 -0.50 -4.41 15.16
C ALA A 255 -0.88 -4.97 16.55
N VAL A 256 -2.06 -5.59 16.66
CA VAL A 256 -2.54 -6.21 17.90
C VAL A 256 -3.03 -7.63 17.66
N ASP A 257 -2.90 -8.51 18.66
CA ASP A 257 -3.47 -9.85 18.61
C ASP A 257 -4.98 -9.79 18.22
N PRO A 258 -5.45 -10.55 17.22
CA PRO A 258 -6.87 -10.60 16.85
C PRO A 258 -7.77 -11.33 17.86
N ALA A 259 -7.23 -12.05 18.85
CA ALA A 259 -8.01 -12.89 19.74
C ALA A 259 -9.17 -12.13 20.44
N TYR A 260 -10.39 -12.64 20.31
CA TYR A 260 -11.60 -12.18 20.99
C TYR A 260 -12.05 -10.74 20.69
N THR A 261 -11.45 -10.04 19.70
CA THR A 261 -11.83 -8.66 19.33
C THR A 261 -13.28 -8.56 18.89
N SER A 262 -13.73 -9.53 18.09
CA SER A 262 -15.10 -9.62 17.60
C SER A 262 -16.10 -9.90 18.72
N MET A 263 -15.83 -10.93 19.54
CA MET A 263 -16.73 -11.37 20.60
C MET A 263 -16.88 -10.28 21.67
N TRP A 264 -15.77 -9.75 22.17
CA TRP A 264 -15.78 -8.70 23.19
C TRP A 264 -16.23 -7.35 22.64
N GLY A 265 -15.94 -7.04 21.37
CA GLY A 265 -16.52 -5.90 20.67
C GLY A 265 -18.05 -5.96 20.70
N SER A 266 -18.65 -7.07 20.27
CA SER A 266 -20.09 -7.26 20.32
C SER A 266 -20.66 -7.18 21.74
N GLN A 267 -19.99 -7.79 22.73
CA GLN A 267 -20.48 -7.82 24.11
C GLN A 267 -20.42 -6.45 24.79
N HIS A 268 -19.30 -5.73 24.69
CA HIS A 268 -19.04 -4.53 25.49
C HIS A 268 -19.25 -3.21 24.77
N TRP A 269 -19.34 -3.22 23.43
CA TRP A 269 -19.41 -1.99 22.63
C TRP A 269 -20.60 -1.98 21.68
N GLN A 270 -20.96 -3.10 21.05
CA GLN A 270 -22.10 -3.13 20.15
C GLN A 270 -23.42 -2.91 20.89
N LYS A 271 -23.75 -3.75 21.87
CA LYS A 271 -25.02 -3.64 22.63
C LYS A 271 -25.14 -2.30 23.36
N PRO A 272 -24.11 -1.80 24.07
CA PRO A 272 -24.25 -0.58 24.86
C PRO A 272 -24.27 0.72 24.05
N LEU A 273 -23.73 0.72 22.82
CA LEU A 273 -23.71 1.91 21.96
C LEU A 273 -24.78 1.91 20.87
N ALA A 274 -25.49 0.79 20.71
CA ALA A 274 -26.68 0.73 19.86
C ALA A 274 -27.82 1.51 20.53
N THR A 275 -28.34 2.51 19.83
CA THR A 275 -29.53 3.27 20.22
C THR A 275 -30.48 3.36 19.03
N ALA A 276 -31.72 3.81 19.25
CA ALA A 276 -32.67 4.01 18.15
C ALA A 276 -32.13 4.94 17.04
N ARG A 277 -31.23 5.87 17.39
CA ARG A 277 -30.61 6.83 16.45
C ARG A 277 -29.21 6.41 15.97
N ARG A 278 -28.55 5.45 16.62
CA ARG A 278 -27.18 5.01 16.31
C ARG A 278 -27.14 3.50 16.13
N LYS A 279 -26.97 3.07 14.87
CA LYS A 279 -26.76 1.67 14.53
C LYS A 279 -25.28 1.34 14.66
N MET A 280 -24.96 0.36 15.50
CA MET A 280 -23.59 -0.15 15.68
C MET A 280 -23.51 -1.55 15.12
N SER A 281 -22.70 -1.77 14.09
CA SER A 281 -22.46 -3.14 13.59
C SER A 281 -21.44 -3.86 14.46
N ARG A 282 -21.37 -5.18 14.31
CA ARG A 282 -20.31 -6.01 14.91
C ARG A 282 -18.92 -5.56 14.46
N HIS A 283 -18.76 -5.11 13.22
CA HIS A 283 -17.48 -4.69 12.66
C HIS A 283 -17.01 -3.35 13.24
N ASP A 284 -17.94 -2.41 13.44
CA ASP A 284 -17.65 -1.13 14.08
C ASP A 284 -17.22 -1.35 15.54
N ALA A 285 -17.91 -2.25 16.24
CA ALA A 285 -17.58 -2.65 17.60
C ALA A 285 -16.24 -3.41 17.70
N ALA A 286 -15.90 -4.23 16.70
CA ALA A 286 -14.59 -4.85 16.61
C ALA A 286 -13.48 -3.81 16.38
N GLY A 287 -13.72 -2.79 15.55
CA GLY A 287 -12.82 -1.65 15.39
C GLY A 287 -12.52 -0.93 16.72
N ILE A 288 -13.53 -0.75 17.57
CA ILE A 288 -13.34 -0.21 18.92
C ILE A 288 -12.46 -1.14 19.77
N ALA A 289 -12.74 -2.44 19.78
CA ALA A 289 -11.94 -3.41 20.55
C ALA A 289 -10.45 -3.41 20.11
N ILE A 290 -10.20 -3.36 18.81
CA ILE A 290 -8.85 -3.30 18.22
C ILE A 290 -8.14 -2.02 18.64
N GLY A 291 -8.79 -0.86 18.48
CA GLY A 291 -8.20 0.42 18.86
C GLY A 291 -7.90 0.52 20.36
N ARG A 292 -8.78 -0.02 21.22
CA ARG A 292 -8.54 -0.06 22.67
C ARG A 292 -7.31 -0.90 23.01
N ARG A 293 -7.19 -2.09 22.42
CA ARG A 293 -6.02 -2.95 22.60
C ARG A 293 -4.74 -2.26 22.14
N ALA A 294 -4.78 -1.57 21.00
CA ALA A 294 -3.65 -0.83 20.47
C ALA A 294 -3.26 0.36 21.37
N LEU A 295 -4.23 1.02 22.01
CA LEU A 295 -4.00 2.03 23.06
C LEU A 295 -3.46 1.46 24.38
N GLY A 296 -3.44 0.13 24.56
CA GLY A 296 -3.09 -0.50 25.83
C GLY A 296 -4.23 -0.54 26.85
N HIS A 297 -5.47 -0.24 26.44
CA HIS A 297 -6.65 -0.29 27.29
C HIS A 297 -7.33 -1.66 27.26
N PRO A 298 -7.91 -2.14 28.38
CA PRO A 298 -8.77 -3.31 28.38
C PRO A 298 -9.97 -3.11 27.43
N ILE A 299 -10.33 -4.15 26.68
CA ILE A 299 -11.52 -4.10 25.79
C ILE A 299 -12.81 -3.99 26.61
N ARG A 300 -12.86 -4.57 27.81
CA ARG A 300 -14.02 -4.48 28.68
C ARG A 300 -14.27 -3.02 29.06
N ARG A 301 -15.52 -2.56 28.86
CA ARG A 301 -15.98 -1.29 29.38
C ARG A 301 -16.12 -1.43 30.90
N ARG A 302 -15.51 -0.53 31.68
CA ARG A 302 -15.80 -0.44 33.12
C ARG A 302 -17.25 0.00 33.28
N THR A 303 -18.01 -0.71 34.12
CA THR A 303 -19.38 -0.32 34.50
C THR A 303 -19.31 1.07 35.14
N ALA A 304 -20.19 1.99 34.71
CA ALA A 304 -20.34 3.25 35.44
C ALA A 304 -20.80 2.92 36.87
N PRO A 305 -20.24 3.55 37.91
CA PRO A 305 -20.79 3.42 39.26
C PRO A 305 -22.27 3.84 39.25
N PRO A 306 -23.13 3.20 40.07
CA PRO A 306 -24.53 3.58 40.13
C PRO A 306 -24.66 5.07 40.47
N PRO A 307 -25.64 5.79 39.90
CA PRO A 307 -25.86 7.19 40.22
C PRO A 307 -26.03 7.34 41.74
N THR A 308 -25.32 8.30 42.34
CA THR A 308 -25.52 8.67 43.73
C THR A 308 -26.99 9.05 43.89
N ARG A 309 -27.68 8.41 44.84
CA ARG A 309 -29.05 8.75 45.17
C ARG A 309 -29.10 10.26 45.50
N PRO A 310 -30.04 11.03 44.93
CA PRO A 310 -30.32 12.35 45.46
C PRO A 310 -30.79 12.20 46.91
N GLU A 311 -30.22 13.02 47.79
CA GLU A 311 -30.69 13.21 49.17
C GLU A 311 -32.09 13.84 49.20
#